data_AF-A0A2P8WHM2-F1
#
_entry.id   AF-A0A2P8WHM2-F1
#
_cell.length_a   1.000
_cell.length_b   1.000
_cell.length_c   1.000
_cell.angle_alpha   90.00
_cell.angle_beta   90.00
_cell.angle_gamma   90.00
#
_symmetry.space_group_name_H-M   'P 1'
#
loop_
_entity.id
_entity.type
_entity.pdbx_description
1 polymer ?
#
loop_
_entity_poly.entity_id
_entity_poly.type
_entity_poly.pdbx_seq_one_letter_code
_entity_poly.pdbx_strand_id
1 'polypeptide(L)' 'MAEFHWEKLDCKHPPTGGLGAWRAKVPGGWIVTIRCGGGEGGGVTFYPDPNHQWDGGTLP' A
#
# COMPACT_ATOMS: atom_id res chain seq x y z
N MET A 1 -13.27 -14.89 -13.04
CA MET A 1 -13.14 -13.43 -13.22
C MET A 1 -11.77 -13.03 -12.71
N ALA A 2 -11.10 -12.05 -13.33
CA ALA A 2 -9.89 -11.49 -12.76
C ALA A 2 -10.29 -10.57 -11.60
N GLU A 3 -9.72 -10.78 -10.42
CA GLU A 3 -10.03 -10.03 -9.20
C GLU A 3 -8.84 -9.17 -8.78
N PHE A 4 -9.14 -7.97 -8.28
CA PHE A 4 -8.14 -7.02 -7.82
C PHE A 4 -8.02 -7.10 -6.30
N HIS A 5 -6.96 -7.75 -5.82
CA HIS A 5 -6.78 -8.04 -4.40
C HIS A 5 -5.94 -6.98 -3.70
N TRP A 6 -6.52 -6.35 -2.67
CA TRP A 6 -5.84 -5.44 -1.77
C TRP A 6 -5.35 -6.15 -0.52
N GLU A 7 -4.10 -5.92 -0.14
CA GLU A 7 -3.52 -6.35 1.12
C GLU A 7 -3.12 -5.14 1.97
N LYS A 8 -3.37 -5.23 3.28
CA LYS A 8 -3.01 -4.18 4.23
C LYS A 8 -1.54 -4.35 4.62
N LEU A 9 -0.78 -3.27 4.57
CA LEU A 9 0.60 -3.24 5.04
C LEU A 9 0.64 -3.03 6.55
N ASP A 10 1.61 -3.68 7.20
CA ASP A 10 1.86 -3.49 8.63
C ASP A 10 2.67 -2.21 8.86
N CYS A 11 1.98 -1.13 9.24
CA CYS A 11 2.59 0.16 9.50
C CYS A 11 2.87 0.32 11.01
N LYS A 12 4.14 0.27 11.39
CA LYS A 12 4.58 0.60 12.76
C LYS A 12 4.69 2.12 12.93
N HIS A 13 4.17 2.64 14.05
CA HIS A 13 4.18 4.08 14.39
C HIS A 13 3.63 5.00 13.30
N PRO A 14 2.40 4.79 12.81
CA PRO A 14 1.83 5.65 11.77
C PRO A 14 1.69 7.10 12.28
N PRO A 15 1.87 8.10 11.41
CA PRO A 15 2.00 9.50 11.85
C PRO A 15 0.79 10.07 12.61
N THR A 16 -0.42 9.50 12.50
CA THR A 16 -1.60 9.83 13.33
C THR A 16 -2.74 8.79 13.19
N GLY A 17 -3.63 8.70 14.19
CA GLY A 17 -5.08 8.47 14.02
C GLY A 17 -5.66 7.25 13.28
N GLY A 18 -4.88 6.21 12.96
CA GLY A 18 -5.40 5.03 12.25
C GLY A 18 -5.28 5.10 10.73
N LEU A 19 -4.29 5.86 10.23
CA LEU A 19 -3.84 5.79 8.84
C LEU A 19 -3.44 4.35 8.50
N GLY A 20 -3.95 3.83 7.39
CA GLY A 20 -3.51 2.54 6.85
C GLY A 20 -2.84 2.71 5.49
N ALA A 21 -1.93 1.80 5.19
CA ALA A 21 -1.42 1.60 3.84
C ALA A 21 -1.94 0.26 3.31
N TRP A 22 -2.34 0.25 2.04
CA TRP A 22 -2.72 -0.96 1.33
C TRP A 22 -1.96 -1.03 0.02
N ARG A 23 -1.80 -2.24 -0.50
CA ARG A 23 -1.26 -2.44 -1.84
C ARG A 23 -2.00 -3.52 -2.60
N ALA A 24 -1.86 -3.50 -3.91
CA ALA A 24 -2.35 -4.55 -4.79
C ALA A 24 -1.30 -4.88 -5.85
N LYS A 25 -1.12 -6.17 -6.15
CA LYS A 25 -0.22 -6.62 -7.22
C LYS A 25 -0.80 -6.23 -8.58
N VAL A 26 0.05 -5.65 -9.43
CA VAL A 26 -0.22 -5.40 -10.85
C VAL A 26 0.98 -5.85 -11.68
N PRO A 27 0.81 -6.07 -13.00
CA PRO A 27 1.96 -6.30 -13.88
C PRO A 27 3.01 -5.20 -13.70
N GLY A 28 4.26 -5.58 -13.43
CA GLY A 28 5.38 -4.66 -13.25
C GLY A 28 5.54 -4.04 -11.86
N GLY A 29 4.62 -4.26 -10.92
CA GLY A 29 4.79 -3.75 -9.55
C GLY A 29 3.53 -3.72 -8.70
N TRP A 30 3.43 -2.68 -7.89
CA TRP A 30 2.38 -2.52 -6.90
C TRP A 30 1.63 -1.20 -7.12
N ILE A 31 0.32 -1.22 -6.90
CA ILE A 31 -0.43 -0.01 -6.58
C ILE A 31 -0.42 0.11 -5.07
N VAL A 32 0.10 1.21 -4.53
CA VAL A 32 0.11 1.50 -3.09
C VAL A 32 -0.84 2.65 -2.82
N THR A 33 -1.68 2.51 -1.81
CA THR A 33 -2.64 3.55 -1.39
C THR A 33 -2.53 3.81 0.10
N ILE A 34 -2.64 5.09 0.47
CA ILE A 34 -2.78 5.52 1.85
C ILE A 34 -4.21 6.02 2.03
N ARG A 35 -4.88 5.55 3.08
CA ARG A 35 -6.20 6.05 3.48
C ARG A 35 -6.09 6.72 4.83
N CYS A 36 -6.55 7.97 4.91
CA CYS A 36 -6.73 8.65 6.17
C CYS A 36 -8.13 8.41 6.75
N GLY A 37 -8.22 8.26 8.07
CA GLY A 37 -9.50 8.30 8.78
C GLY A 37 -10.07 9.72 8.77
N GLY A 38 -11.40 9.86 8.67
CA GLY A 38 -12.08 11.17 8.73
C GLY A 38 -12.42 11.81 7.38
N GLY A 39 -12.13 11.16 6.25
CA GLY A 39 -12.56 11.62 4.92
C GLY A 39 -11.65 12.66 4.26
N GLU A 40 -10.65 13.16 4.98
CA GLU A 40 -9.66 14.11 4.45
C GLU A 40 -8.29 13.43 4.35
N GLY A 41 -7.73 13.44 3.14
CA GLY A 41 -6.40 12.88 2.87
C GLY A 41 -6.42 11.42 2.40
N GLY A 42 -5.65 11.20 1.34
CA GLY A 42 -5.41 9.91 0.74
C GLY A 42 -4.54 10.08 -0.50
N GLY A 43 -3.89 9.02 -0.92
CA GLY A 43 -3.01 9.07 -2.08
C GLY A 43 -2.81 7.69 -2.67
N VAL A 44 -2.58 7.63 -3.97
CA VAL A 44 -2.25 6.41 -4.69
C VAL A 44 -0.96 6.64 -5.48
N THR A 45 -0.09 5.64 -5.49
CA THR A 45 1.14 5.65 -6.28
C THR A 45 1.43 4.28 -6.88
N PHE A 46 2.10 4.25 -8.02
CA PHE A 46 2.66 3.03 -8.58
C PHE A 46 4.09 2.85 -8.06
N TYR A 47 4.37 1.67 -7.50
CA TYR A 47 5.69 1.28 -7.03
C TYR A 47 6.25 0.19 -7.96
N PRO A 48 7.29 0.46 -8.76
CA PRO A 48 7.85 -0.52 -9.68
C PRO A 48 8.56 -1.62 -8.90
N ASP A 49 8.13 -2.85 -9.13
CA ASP A 49 8.71 -4.05 -8.54
C ASP A 49 8.29 -5.26 -9.38
N PRO A 50 8.93 -5.48 -10.54
CA PRO A 50 8.51 -6.50 -11.50
C PRO A 50 8.47 -7.92 -10.93
N ASN A 51 9.27 -8.16 -9.87
CA ASN A 51 9.39 -9.45 -9.21
C ASN A 51 8.58 -9.53 -7.90
N HIS A 52 7.86 -8.47 -7.53
CA HIS A 52 7.05 -8.37 -6.31
C HIS A 52 7.81 -8.78 -5.04
N GLN A 53 9.08 -8.39 -4.92
CA GLN A 53 9.96 -8.73 -3.80
C GLN A 53 9.78 -7.81 -2.58
N TRP A 54 9.23 -6.61 -2.77
CA TRP A 54 8.96 -5.69 -1.68
C TRP A 54 7.87 -6.25 -0.77
N ASP A 55 8.09 -6.21 0.55
CA ASP A 55 7.20 -6.77 1.58
C ASP A 55 6.42 -5.70 2.37
N GLY A 56 6.66 -4.41 2.08
CA GLY A 56 6.08 -3.31 2.84
C GLY A 56 7.12 -2.52 3.63
N GLY A 57 8.28 -3.12 3.90
CA GLY A 57 9.40 -2.50 4.61
C GLY A 57 10.37 -1.82 3.66
N THR A 58 11.05 -0.78 4.15
CA THR A 58 12.17 -0.14 3.44
C THR A 58 13.50 -0.34 4.17
N LEU A 59 13.50 -1.03 5.32
CA LEU A 59 14.65 -1.27 6.18
C LEU A 59 14.65 -2.74 6.67
N PRO A 60 15.82 -3.38 6.85
CA PRO A 60 15.93 -4.70 7.48
C PRO A 60 15.44 -4.74 8.92
#